data_AF-A0A2V2Q704-F1
#
_entry.id   AF-A0A2V2Q704-F1
#
_cell.length_a   1.000
_cell.length_b   1.000
_cell.length_c   1.000
_cell.angle_alpha   90.00
_cell.angle_beta   90.00
_cell.angle_gamma   90.00
#
_symmetry.space_group_name_H-M   'P 1'
#
loop_
_entity.id
_entity.type
_entity.pdbx_description
1 polymer ?
#
loop_
_entity_poly.entity_id
_entity_poly.type
_entity_poly.pdbx_seq_one_letter_code
_entity_poly.pdbx_strand_id
1 'polypeptide(L)'
;MNPRQILAAHHATTTEFNPNSYTHVRAIIELHRGYLHEEFDRIGDYAPGLPVAAHLNTLLIRCGNQIAGFCAIDPHNYALELVYLEPEHRGKGIVSAVVTQMKATCPQRMGAKMPFTPSSQALVKRTGLRPITPSPESLLANARQLTDINRTIRKECPHKGGNPAKACPRCYRKALSRSAEYVVQSYLTEQRETARQSAST
;
A
#
# COMPACT_ATOMS: atom_id res chain seq x y z
N MET A 1 -13.40 16.26 -17.08
CA MET A 1 -13.29 14.99 -17.85
C MET A 1 -13.90 13.87 -17.00
N ASN A 2 -14.79 13.04 -17.56
CA ASN A 2 -15.39 11.91 -16.84
C ASN A 2 -14.29 10.87 -16.48
N PRO A 3 -14.33 10.19 -15.31
CA PRO A 3 -13.42 9.10 -14.96
C PRO A 3 -13.10 8.11 -16.09
N ARG A 4 -14.11 7.68 -16.87
CA ARG A 4 -13.90 6.75 -18.00
C ARG A 4 -12.99 7.35 -19.09
N GLN A 5 -13.13 8.65 -19.36
CA GLN A 5 -12.31 9.34 -20.35
C GLN A 5 -10.86 9.50 -19.87
N ILE A 6 -10.66 9.78 -18.57
CA ILE A 6 -9.30 9.86 -17.96
C ILE A 6 -8.59 8.51 -18.08
N LEU A 7 -9.29 7.43 -17.73
CA LEU A 7 -8.73 6.08 -17.83
C LEU A 7 -8.42 5.71 -19.29
N ALA A 8 -9.34 5.98 -20.22
CA ALA A 8 -9.11 5.75 -21.64
C ALA A 8 -7.90 6.54 -22.18
N ALA A 9 -7.80 7.83 -21.84
CA ALA A 9 -6.71 8.71 -22.29
C ALA A 9 -5.32 8.26 -21.80
N HIS A 10 -5.27 7.53 -20.69
CA HIS A 10 -4.03 7.01 -20.11
C HIS A 10 -3.88 5.49 -20.25
N HIS A 11 -4.75 4.85 -21.04
CA HIS A 11 -4.83 3.39 -21.16
C HIS A 11 -4.79 2.69 -19.80
N ALA A 12 -5.46 3.30 -18.82
CA ALA A 12 -5.41 2.87 -17.43
C ALA A 12 -6.57 1.91 -17.11
N THR A 13 -6.24 0.78 -16.51
CA THR A 13 -7.22 -0.24 -16.09
C THR A 13 -6.86 -0.77 -14.71
N THR A 14 -7.78 -1.52 -14.10
CA THR A 14 -7.51 -2.24 -12.85
C THR A 14 -7.70 -3.74 -13.05
N THR A 15 -6.84 -4.52 -12.42
CA THR A 15 -6.95 -5.98 -12.35
C THR A 15 -6.75 -6.44 -10.92
N GLU A 16 -7.47 -7.45 -10.49
CA GLU A 16 -7.25 -8.03 -9.15
C GLU A 16 -5.84 -8.60 -9.02
N PHE A 17 -5.25 -8.42 -7.84
CA PHE A 17 -4.01 -9.06 -7.48
C PHE A 17 -4.21 -10.59 -7.47
N ASN A 18 -3.26 -11.32 -8.07
CA ASN A 18 -3.32 -12.77 -8.15
C ASN A 18 -2.08 -13.33 -7.45
N PRO A 19 -2.22 -13.98 -6.28
CA PRO A 19 -1.08 -14.50 -5.52
C PRO A 19 -0.32 -15.61 -6.24
N ASN A 20 -0.93 -16.25 -7.24
CA ASN A 20 -0.29 -17.30 -8.05
C ASN A 20 0.44 -16.75 -9.29
N SER A 21 0.29 -15.45 -9.59
CA SER A 21 0.98 -14.81 -10.72
C SER A 21 2.32 -14.24 -10.28
N TYR A 22 3.43 -14.82 -10.78
CA TYR A 22 4.78 -14.31 -10.52
C TYR A 22 4.92 -12.81 -10.85
N THR A 23 4.31 -12.39 -11.97
CA THR A 23 4.32 -10.98 -12.40
C THR A 23 3.59 -10.08 -11.40
N HIS A 24 2.44 -10.51 -10.86
CA HIS A 24 1.69 -9.72 -9.87
C HIS A 24 2.44 -9.65 -8.55
N VAL A 25 2.97 -10.78 -8.06
CA VAL A 25 3.76 -10.86 -6.83
C VAL A 25 4.99 -9.97 -6.90
N ARG A 26 5.72 -10.01 -8.02
CA ARG A 26 6.86 -9.11 -8.20
C ARG A 26 6.45 -7.65 -8.25
N ALA A 27 5.41 -7.32 -9.01
CA ALA A 27 4.96 -5.94 -9.12
C ALA A 27 4.54 -5.36 -7.76
N ILE A 28 3.81 -6.12 -6.94
CA ILE A 28 3.37 -5.62 -5.63
C ILE A 28 4.55 -5.42 -4.66
N ILE A 29 5.57 -6.28 -4.71
CA ILE A 29 6.80 -6.11 -3.91
C ILE A 29 7.54 -4.83 -4.34
N GLU A 30 7.73 -4.63 -5.64
CA GLU A 30 8.44 -3.44 -6.16
C GLU A 30 7.69 -2.15 -5.85
N LEU A 31 6.37 -2.13 -6.07
CA LEU A 31 5.54 -0.96 -5.78
C LEU A 31 5.50 -0.65 -4.28
N HIS A 32 5.37 -1.68 -3.42
CA HIS A 32 5.39 -1.46 -1.97
C HIS A 32 6.76 -1.01 -1.47
N ARG A 33 7.85 -1.51 -2.07
CA ARG A 33 9.20 -0.99 -1.81
C ARG A 33 9.33 0.48 -2.19
N GLY A 34 8.84 0.86 -3.37
CA GLY A 34 8.80 2.25 -3.83
C GLY A 34 8.05 3.15 -2.86
N TYR A 35 6.86 2.72 -2.43
CA TYR A 35 6.07 3.38 -1.39
C TYR A 35 6.86 3.60 -0.10
N LEU A 36 7.45 2.54 0.46
CA LEU A 36 8.20 2.62 1.72
C LEU A 36 9.42 3.55 1.60
N HIS A 37 10.11 3.52 0.46
CA HIS A 37 11.28 4.36 0.22
C HIS A 37 10.92 5.83 0.10
N GLU A 38 9.87 6.16 -0.67
CA GLU A 38 9.42 7.54 -0.81
C GLU A 38 8.89 8.11 0.50
N GLU A 39 8.14 7.32 1.26
CA GLU A 39 7.63 7.76 2.54
C GLU A 39 8.76 7.92 3.56
N PHE A 40 9.76 7.03 3.56
CA PHE A 40 10.96 7.21 4.37
C PHE A 40 11.69 8.51 4.01
N ASP A 41 11.78 8.87 2.73
CA ASP A 41 12.38 10.15 2.33
C ASP A 41 11.57 11.36 2.79
N ARG A 42 10.26 11.19 2.92
CA ARG A 42 9.34 12.24 3.37
C ARG A 42 9.34 12.43 4.88
N ILE A 43 9.35 11.36 5.67
CA ILE A 43 9.15 11.41 7.13
C ILE A 43 10.35 10.94 7.95
N GLY A 44 11.36 10.34 7.31
CA GLY A 44 12.54 9.79 7.97
C GLY A 44 12.26 8.52 8.79
N ASP A 45 11.13 7.85 8.55
CA ASP A 45 10.65 6.72 9.34
C ASP A 45 9.83 5.71 8.48
N TYR A 46 9.49 4.56 9.05
CA TYR A 46 8.66 3.53 8.45
C TYR A 46 7.23 4.03 8.26
N ALA A 47 6.67 3.80 7.07
CA ALA A 47 5.30 4.18 6.73
C ALA A 47 4.33 3.01 6.95
N PRO A 48 3.22 3.21 7.69
CA PRO A 48 2.21 2.16 7.88
C PRO A 48 1.45 1.86 6.58
N GLY A 49 0.70 0.77 6.59
CA GLY A 49 -0.13 0.34 5.45
C GLY A 49 0.43 -0.90 4.77
N LEU A 50 -0.46 -1.85 4.50
CA LEU A 50 -0.13 -3.11 3.85
C LEU A 50 -0.62 -3.11 2.40
N PRO A 51 0.18 -3.60 1.44
CA PRO A 51 -0.27 -3.71 0.06
C PRO A 51 -1.16 -4.94 -0.15
N VAL A 52 -1.09 -5.93 0.75
CA VAL A 52 -1.86 -7.18 0.77
C VAL A 52 -2.08 -7.63 2.21
N ALA A 53 -3.23 -8.24 2.49
CA ALA A 53 -3.52 -8.98 3.71
C ALA A 53 -4.78 -9.84 3.48
N ALA A 54 -5.05 -10.82 4.34
CA ALA A 54 -6.22 -11.69 4.23
C ALA A 54 -7.56 -10.92 4.21
N HIS A 55 -7.61 -9.76 4.87
CA HIS A 55 -8.79 -8.90 4.94
C HIS A 55 -8.79 -7.78 3.89
N LEU A 56 -7.84 -7.77 2.93
CA LEU A 56 -7.71 -6.72 1.92
C LEU A 56 -7.94 -7.27 0.51
N ASN A 57 -8.76 -6.55 -0.27
CA ASN A 57 -8.86 -6.71 -1.71
C ASN A 57 -7.88 -5.76 -2.39
N THR A 58 -6.87 -6.32 -3.06
CA THR A 58 -5.82 -5.53 -3.70
C THR A 58 -6.05 -5.47 -5.21
N LEU A 59 -6.17 -4.26 -5.74
CA LEU A 59 -6.25 -4.00 -7.19
C LEU A 59 -4.93 -3.45 -7.68
N LEU A 60 -4.43 -3.99 -8.79
CA LEU A 60 -3.29 -3.45 -9.52
C LEU A 60 -3.79 -2.43 -10.55
N ILE A 61 -3.18 -1.25 -10.57
CA ILE A 61 -3.42 -0.21 -11.57
C ILE A 61 -2.45 -0.45 -12.72
N ARG A 62 -2.98 -0.67 -13.92
CA ARG A 62 -2.19 -0.80 -15.14
C ARG A 62 -2.25 0.49 -15.94
N CYS A 63 -1.17 0.86 -16.61
CA CYS A 63 -1.12 1.90 -17.63
C CYS A 63 -0.51 1.27 -18.90
N GLY A 64 -1.35 0.99 -19.89
CA GLY A 64 -0.95 0.12 -21.01
C GLY A 64 -0.54 -1.27 -20.52
N ASN A 65 0.67 -1.69 -20.90
CA ASN A 65 1.19 -3.03 -20.55
C ASN A 65 1.95 -3.07 -19.21
N GLN A 66 2.08 -1.95 -18.52
CA GLN A 66 2.82 -1.84 -17.26
C GLN A 66 1.88 -1.81 -16.05
N ILE A 67 2.27 -2.49 -14.97
CA ILE A 67 1.63 -2.34 -13.66
C ILE A 67 2.27 -1.12 -13.00
N ALA A 68 1.51 -0.03 -12.92
CA ALA A 68 1.99 1.29 -12.52
C ALA A 68 1.69 1.62 -11.05
N GLY A 69 0.89 0.82 -10.36
CA GLY A 69 0.46 1.09 -8.99
C GLY A 69 -0.49 0.05 -8.44
N PHE A 70 -0.98 0.30 -7.23
CA PHE A 70 -1.98 -0.53 -6.59
C PHE A 70 -2.90 0.27 -5.67
N CYS A 71 -4.07 -0.29 -5.39
CA CYS A 71 -5.00 0.12 -4.35
C CYS A 71 -5.26 -1.10 -3.45
N ALA A 72 -4.96 -1.01 -2.16
CA ALA A 72 -5.41 -1.96 -1.15
C ALA A 72 -6.72 -1.45 -0.53
N ILE A 73 -7.74 -2.30 -0.52
CA ILE A 73 -9.10 -1.95 -0.12
C ILE A 73 -9.52 -2.87 1.01
N ASP A 74 -10.05 -2.32 2.08
CA ASP A 74 -10.71 -3.05 3.15
C ASP A 74 -12.21 -3.14 2.82
N PRO A 75 -12.70 -4.31 2.37
CA PRO A 75 -14.09 -4.48 1.97
C PRO A 75 -15.04 -4.47 3.17
N HIS A 76 -14.58 -4.83 4.37
CA HIS A 76 -15.42 -4.82 5.57
C HIS A 76 -15.74 -3.40 6.03
N ASN A 77 -14.76 -2.50 5.95
CA ASN A 77 -14.93 -1.09 6.31
C ASN A 77 -15.26 -0.19 5.12
N TYR A 78 -15.38 -0.77 3.91
CA TYR A 78 -15.53 -0.03 2.64
C TYR A 78 -14.50 1.09 2.51
N ALA A 79 -13.24 0.79 2.82
CA ALA A 79 -12.20 1.80 2.99
C ALA A 79 -11.02 1.57 2.04
N LEU A 80 -10.51 2.66 1.47
CA LEU A 80 -9.17 2.66 0.88
C LEU A 80 -8.15 2.61 2.02
N GLU A 81 -7.39 1.52 2.08
CA GLU A 81 -6.33 1.28 3.07
C GLU A 81 -5.05 2.00 2.64
N LEU A 82 -4.58 1.68 1.44
CA LEU A 82 -3.33 2.16 0.89
C LEU A 82 -3.48 2.33 -0.62
N VAL A 83 -2.90 3.40 -1.15
CA VAL A 83 -2.79 3.60 -2.59
C VAL A 83 -1.40 4.11 -2.92
N TYR A 84 -0.80 3.52 -3.94
CA TYR A 84 0.47 3.94 -4.47
C TYR A 84 0.45 3.88 -5.99
N LEU A 85 1.08 4.86 -6.61
CA LEU A 85 1.27 4.93 -8.05
C LEU A 85 2.70 5.40 -8.28
N GLU A 86 3.40 4.81 -9.23
CA GLU A 86 4.77 5.21 -9.55
C GLU A 86 4.82 6.69 -9.99
N PRO A 87 5.92 7.41 -9.67
CA PRO A 87 6.05 8.85 -9.91
C PRO A 87 5.67 9.29 -11.34
N GLU A 88 6.14 8.58 -12.38
CA GLU A 88 5.85 8.93 -13.78
C GLU A 88 4.37 8.87 -14.18
N HIS A 89 3.51 8.22 -13.38
CA HIS A 89 2.08 8.12 -13.63
C HIS A 89 1.24 9.09 -12.79
N ARG A 90 1.85 9.86 -11.88
CA ARG A 90 1.15 10.81 -11.00
C ARG A 90 0.71 12.08 -11.74
N GLY A 91 -0.17 12.86 -11.10
CA GLY A 91 -0.69 14.11 -11.66
C GLY A 91 -1.72 13.96 -12.78
N LYS A 92 -1.89 12.74 -13.33
CA LYS A 92 -2.78 12.43 -14.46
C LYS A 92 -4.24 12.13 -14.07
N GLY A 93 -4.58 12.22 -12.78
CA GLY A 93 -5.93 11.92 -12.29
C GLY A 93 -6.31 10.43 -12.28
N ILE A 94 -5.40 9.51 -12.63
CA ILE A 94 -5.65 8.06 -12.75
C ILE A 94 -6.26 7.48 -11.46
N VAL A 95 -5.60 7.69 -10.30
CA VAL A 95 -6.11 7.18 -9.02
C VAL A 95 -7.49 7.76 -8.69
N SER A 96 -7.72 9.05 -8.96
CA SER A 96 -9.02 9.68 -8.74
C SER A 96 -10.11 9.02 -9.61
N ALA A 97 -9.78 8.67 -10.85
CA ALA A 97 -10.70 8.00 -11.76
C ALA A 97 -10.99 6.56 -11.31
N VAL A 98 -9.96 5.81 -10.93
CA VAL A 98 -10.09 4.44 -10.35
C VAL A 98 -10.98 4.47 -9.11
N VAL A 99 -10.69 5.34 -8.14
CA VAL A 99 -11.50 5.50 -6.93
C VAL A 99 -12.95 5.88 -7.25
N THR A 100 -13.17 6.77 -8.22
CA THR A 100 -14.53 7.16 -8.60
C THR A 100 -15.31 5.99 -9.20
N GLN A 101 -14.67 5.13 -9.99
CA GLN A 101 -15.31 3.92 -10.50
C GLN A 101 -15.62 2.91 -9.40
N MET A 102 -14.67 2.66 -8.49
CA MET A 102 -14.90 1.77 -7.34
C MET A 102 -16.07 2.25 -6.48
N LYS A 103 -16.17 3.56 -6.24
CA LYS A 103 -17.29 4.16 -5.51
C LYS A 103 -18.64 3.93 -6.18
N ALA A 104 -18.68 3.91 -7.52
CA ALA A 104 -19.92 3.75 -8.27
C ALA A 104 -20.50 2.32 -8.15
N THR A 105 -19.65 1.34 -7.87
CA THR A 105 -20.04 -0.07 -7.72
C THR A 105 -20.02 -0.54 -6.26
N CYS A 106 -19.60 0.30 -5.33
CA CYS A 106 -19.54 -0.02 -3.91
C CYS A 106 -20.95 0.05 -3.30
N PRO A 107 -21.42 -0.99 -2.57
CA PRO A 107 -22.75 -0.99 -1.99
C PRO A 107 -22.90 0.01 -0.82
N GLN A 108 -21.79 0.51 -0.29
CA GLN A 108 -21.76 1.52 0.77
C GLN A 108 -20.89 2.71 0.39
N ARG A 109 -21.05 3.80 1.14
CA ARG A 109 -20.22 4.99 0.97
C ARG A 109 -18.78 4.70 1.36
N MET A 110 -17.91 4.62 0.36
CA MET A 110 -16.49 4.39 0.60
C MET A 110 -15.82 5.49 1.44
N GLY A 111 -14.88 5.07 2.28
CA GLY A 111 -13.97 5.95 3.02
C GLY A 111 -12.50 5.75 2.68
N ALA A 112 -11.64 6.46 3.39
CA ALA A 112 -10.18 6.32 3.35
C ALA A 112 -9.63 6.36 4.77
N LYS A 113 -8.74 5.42 5.11
CA LYS A 113 -8.17 5.34 6.46
C LYS A 113 -7.11 6.42 6.67
N MET A 114 -7.19 7.08 7.82
CA MET A 114 -6.22 8.08 8.28
C MET A 114 -5.03 7.40 9.00
N PRO A 115 -3.85 8.07 9.11
CA PRO A 115 -3.55 9.45 8.68
C PRO A 115 -3.32 9.61 7.17
N PHE A 116 -3.55 10.83 6.67
CA PHE A 116 -3.31 11.16 5.26
C PHE A 116 -1.99 11.88 5.05
N THR A 117 -1.27 11.52 3.99
CA THR A 117 -0.24 12.39 3.40
C THR A 117 -0.92 13.59 2.70
N PRO A 118 -0.21 14.69 2.39
CA PRO A 118 -0.78 15.79 1.62
C PRO A 118 -1.39 15.33 0.29
N SER A 119 -0.75 14.38 -0.40
CA SER A 119 -1.24 13.77 -1.63
C SER A 119 -2.54 13.00 -1.41
N SER A 120 -2.61 12.18 -0.36
CA SER A 120 -3.82 11.44 0.01
C SER A 120 -4.96 12.37 0.41
N GLN A 121 -4.66 13.47 1.11
CA GLN A 121 -5.66 14.48 1.47
C GLN A 121 -6.26 15.15 0.23
N ALA A 122 -5.43 15.47 -0.77
CA ALA A 122 -5.89 16.01 -2.04
C ALA A 122 -6.72 14.99 -2.85
N LEU A 123 -6.40 13.70 -2.76
CA LEU A 123 -7.20 12.62 -3.36
C LEU A 123 -8.57 12.50 -2.67
N VAL A 124 -8.59 12.44 -1.34
CA VAL A 124 -9.81 12.33 -0.52
C VAL A 124 -10.76 13.50 -0.81
N LYS A 125 -10.23 14.74 -0.85
CA LYS A 125 -11.02 15.93 -1.19
C LYS A 125 -11.63 15.84 -2.60
N ARG A 126 -10.82 15.45 -3.59
CA ARG A 126 -11.27 15.35 -5.00
C ARG A 126 -12.29 14.25 -5.23
N THR A 127 -12.13 13.13 -4.54
CA THR A 127 -13.00 11.95 -4.72
C THR A 127 -14.19 11.96 -3.77
N GLY A 128 -14.22 12.82 -2.76
CA GLY A 128 -15.27 12.85 -1.73
C GLY A 128 -15.30 11.60 -0.85
N LEU A 129 -14.17 10.91 -0.69
CA LEU A 129 -14.06 9.80 0.26
C LEU A 129 -14.27 10.31 1.69
N ARG A 130 -14.95 9.52 2.51
CA ARG A 130 -15.13 9.84 3.94
C ARG A 130 -13.84 9.51 4.70
N PRO A 131 -13.25 10.44 5.47
CA PRO A 131 -12.15 10.08 6.37
C PRO A 131 -12.61 9.06 7.42
N ILE A 132 -11.83 8.01 7.61
CA ILE A 132 -12.06 6.99 8.64
C ILE A 132 -10.91 7.09 9.64
N THR A 133 -11.25 7.50 10.86
CA THR A 133 -10.31 7.57 11.98
C THR A 133 -10.09 6.15 12.51
N PRO A 134 -8.84 5.67 12.61
CA PRO A 134 -8.55 4.43 13.31
C PRO A 134 -8.99 4.51 14.78
N SER A 135 -9.34 3.37 15.37
CA SER A 135 -9.62 3.32 16.82
C SER A 135 -8.35 3.68 17.62
N PRO A 136 -8.50 4.20 18.85
CA PRO A 136 -7.35 4.46 19.72
C PRO A 136 -6.46 3.22 19.94
N GLU A 137 -7.08 2.04 20.03
CA GLU A 137 -6.38 0.77 20.13
C GLU A 137 -5.53 0.48 18.89
N SER A 138 -6.10 0.69 17.69
CA SER A 138 -5.36 0.54 16.43
C SER A 138 -4.19 1.51 16.33
N LEU A 139 -4.36 2.76 16.77
CA LEU A 139 -3.28 3.74 16.81
C LEU A 139 -2.14 3.31 17.76
N LEU A 140 -2.49 2.78 18.94
CA LEU A 140 -1.51 2.26 19.91
C LEU A 140 -0.79 1.03 19.38
N ALA A 141 -1.51 0.09 18.77
CA ALA A 141 -0.93 -1.10 18.15
C ALA A 141 0.06 -0.71 17.04
N ASN A 142 -0.33 0.20 16.16
CA ASN A 142 0.54 0.73 15.10
C ASN A 142 1.78 1.43 15.69
N ALA A 143 1.63 2.25 16.72
CA ALA A 143 2.76 2.92 17.37
C ALA A 143 3.76 1.94 18.01
N ARG A 144 3.27 0.87 18.64
CA ARG A 144 4.12 -0.21 19.19
C ARG A 144 4.87 -0.94 18.07
N GLN A 145 4.16 -1.33 17.02
CA GLN A 145 4.77 -2.00 15.87
C GLN A 145 5.85 -1.14 15.20
N LEU A 146 5.57 0.15 14.99
CA LEU A 146 6.55 1.10 14.43
C LEU A 146 7.78 1.23 15.32
N THR A 147 7.61 1.26 16.65
CA THR A 147 8.70 1.31 17.61
C THR A 147 9.59 0.07 17.51
N ASP A 148 9.00 -1.12 17.39
CA ASP A 148 9.73 -2.38 17.32
C ASP A 148 10.45 -2.55 15.97
N ILE A 149 9.81 -2.19 14.87
CA ILE A 149 10.46 -2.17 13.54
C ILE A 149 11.68 -1.25 13.58
N ASN A 150 11.51 -0.01 14.05
CA ASN A 150 12.61 0.94 14.16
C ASN A 150 13.76 0.45 15.02
N ARG A 151 13.43 -0.18 16.15
CA ARG A 151 14.43 -0.76 17.05
C ARG A 151 15.22 -1.86 16.35
N THR A 152 14.56 -2.74 15.61
CA THR A 152 15.19 -3.82 14.84
C THR A 152 16.11 -3.26 13.75
N ILE A 153 15.63 -2.31 12.95
CA ILE A 153 16.43 -1.67 11.89
C ILE A 153 17.70 -1.02 12.46
N ARG A 154 17.58 -0.35 13.62
CA ARG A 154 18.72 0.26 14.33
C ARG A 154 19.74 -0.78 14.78
N LYS A 155 19.29 -1.89 15.39
CA LYS A 155 20.17 -2.98 15.84
C LYS A 155 20.96 -3.62 14.69
N GLU A 156 20.35 -3.69 13.50
CA GLU A 156 20.99 -4.26 12.31
C GLU A 156 21.95 -3.31 11.58
N CYS A 157 22.05 -2.04 11.97
CA CYS A 157 22.93 -1.08 11.30
C CYS A 157 24.38 -1.24 11.80
N PRO A 158 25.33 -1.74 10.97
CA PRO A 158 26.72 -1.91 11.40
C PRO A 158 27.48 -0.58 11.44
N HIS A 159 26.95 0.46 10.79
CA HIS A 159 27.56 1.77 10.70
C HIS A 159 27.30 2.57 11.97
N LYS A 160 28.09 2.30 13.02
CA LYS A 160 28.01 2.99 14.33
C LYS A 160 28.64 4.40 14.34
N GLY A 161 29.09 4.92 13.19
CA GLY A 161 29.82 6.19 13.08
C GLY A 161 28.95 7.47 13.02
N GLY A 162 27.70 7.40 13.47
CA GLY A 162 26.75 8.53 13.50
C GLY A 162 25.90 8.52 14.77
N ASN A 163 24.75 9.22 14.78
CA ASN A 163 23.82 9.20 15.92
C ASN A 163 23.40 7.75 16.24
N PRO A 164 23.85 7.14 17.36
CA PRO A 164 23.57 5.74 17.69
C PRO A 164 22.09 5.48 17.94
N ALA A 165 21.28 6.53 18.11
CA ALA A 165 19.83 6.43 18.20
C ALA A 165 19.14 6.22 16.84
N LYS A 166 19.84 6.29 15.69
CA LYS A 166 19.25 6.15 14.34
C LYS A 166 20.10 5.25 13.44
N ALA A 167 19.45 4.41 12.63
CA ALA A 167 20.13 3.70 11.55
C ALA A 167 20.51 4.69 10.43
N CYS A 168 21.59 4.44 9.70
CA CYS A 168 21.92 5.28 8.55
C CYS A 168 20.89 5.10 7.42
N PRO A 169 20.62 6.12 6.58
CA PRO A 169 19.60 6.05 5.53
C PRO A 169 19.74 4.84 4.60
N ARG A 170 20.99 4.48 4.24
CA ARG A 170 21.28 3.32 3.40
C ARG A 170 20.82 2.00 4.04
N CYS A 171 21.13 1.80 5.33
CA CYS A 171 20.71 0.60 6.06
C CYS A 171 19.19 0.57 6.27
N TYR A 172 18.59 1.73 6.53
CA TYR A 172 17.14 1.85 6.69
C TYR A 172 16.42 1.44 5.39
N ARG A 173 16.79 2.01 4.24
CA ARG A 173 16.23 1.61 2.93
C ARG A 173 16.43 0.13 2.64
N LYS A 174 17.60 -0.44 2.95
CA LYS A 174 17.85 -1.88 2.80
C LYS A 174 16.90 -2.72 3.65
N ALA A 175 16.57 -2.26 4.87
CA ALA A 175 15.60 -2.94 5.72
C ALA A 175 14.17 -2.79 5.18
N LEU A 176 13.79 -1.61 4.69
CA LEU A 176 12.49 -1.39 4.03
C LEU A 176 12.30 -2.28 2.81
N SER A 177 13.33 -2.45 1.98
CA SER A 177 13.27 -3.35 0.82
C SER A 177 13.02 -4.81 1.23
N ARG A 178 13.67 -5.27 2.32
CA ARG A 178 13.45 -6.60 2.89
C ARG A 178 12.04 -6.71 3.48
N SER A 179 11.57 -5.68 4.16
CA SER A 179 10.22 -5.60 4.73
C SER A 179 9.15 -5.73 3.64
N ALA A 180 9.32 -5.03 2.51
CA ALA A 180 8.37 -5.08 1.41
C ALA A 180 8.21 -6.50 0.84
N GLU A 181 9.32 -7.22 0.71
CA GLU A 181 9.32 -8.62 0.26
C GLU A 181 8.70 -9.54 1.32
N TYR A 182 9.13 -9.39 2.58
CA TYR A 182 8.64 -10.21 3.69
C TYR A 182 7.11 -10.13 3.83
N VAL A 183 6.54 -8.92 3.82
CA VAL A 183 5.08 -8.70 3.95
C VAL A 183 4.30 -9.50 2.90
N VAL A 184 4.74 -9.45 1.64
CA VAL A 184 4.07 -10.16 0.55
C VAL A 184 4.27 -11.67 0.67
N GLN A 185 5.49 -12.14 1.01
CA GLN A 185 5.77 -13.57 1.16
C GLN A 185 5.03 -14.21 2.35
N SER A 186 4.89 -13.49 3.47
CA SER A 186 4.09 -13.93 4.61
C SER A 186 2.63 -14.14 4.20
N TYR A 187 2.04 -13.16 3.50
CA TYR A 187 0.68 -13.28 2.97
C TYR A 187 0.54 -14.50 2.03
N LEU A 188 1.50 -14.73 1.12
CA LEU A 188 1.45 -15.88 0.21
C LEU A 188 1.54 -17.22 0.95
N THR A 189 2.33 -17.29 2.02
CA THR A 189 2.43 -18.48 2.87
C THR A 189 1.09 -18.77 3.54
N GLU A 190 0.48 -17.76 4.16
CA GLU A 190 -0.84 -17.88 4.80
C GLU A 190 -1.91 -18.36 3.82
N GLN A 191 -1.97 -17.78 2.60
CA GLN A 191 -2.93 -18.18 1.57
C GLN A 191 -2.78 -19.66 1.16
N ARG A 192 -1.53 -20.14 1.06
CA ARG A 192 -1.26 -21.55 0.72
C ARG A 192 -1.69 -22.49 1.83
N GLU A 193 -1.49 -22.10 3.09
CA GLU A 193 -1.92 -22.88 4.25
C GLU A 193 -3.44 -22.97 4.33
N THR A 194 -4.15 -21.86 4.14
CA THR A 194 -5.62 -21.84 4.08
C THR A 194 -6.14 -22.72 2.94
N ALA A 195 -5.57 -22.62 1.74
CA ALA A 195 -6.00 -23.45 0.60
C ALA A 195 -5.79 -24.96 0.84
N ARG A 196 -4.70 -25.34 1.51
CA ARG A 196 -4.45 -26.75 1.89
C ARG A 196 -5.45 -27.27 2.90
N GLN A 197 -5.82 -26.45 3.88
CA GLN A 197 -6.82 -26.82 4.88
C GLN A 197 -8.20 -27.01 4.25
N SER A 198 -8.61 -26.11 3.35
CA SER A 198 -9.89 -26.22 2.63
C SER A 198 -9.97 -27.40 1.66
N ALA A 199 -8.84 -27.90 1.14
CA ALA A 199 -8.80 -29.07 0.27
C ALA A 199 -8.83 -30.41 1.04
N SER A 200 -8.68 -30.38 2.37
CA SER A 200 -8.64 -31.56 3.23
C SER A 200 -9.98 -31.82 3.96
N THR A 201 -10.98 -30.97 3.72
CA THR A 201 -12.34 -31.02 4.29
C THR A 201 -13.35 -31.32 3.20
#